data_AF-A0A132GV53-F1
#
_entry.id   AF-A0A132GV53-F1
#
_cell.length_a   1.000
_cell.length_b   1.000
_cell.length_c   1.000
_cell.angle_alpha   90.00
_cell.angle_beta   90.00
_cell.angle_gamma   90.00
#
_symmetry.space_group_name_H-M   'P 1'
#
loop_
_entity.id
_entity.type
_entity.pdbx_description
1 polymer ?
#
loop_
_entity_poly.entity_id
_entity_poly.type
_entity_poly.pdbx_seq_one_letter_code
_entity_poly.pdbx_strand_id
1 'polypeptide(L)' 'HFAQLRRTDIVNDDSYYTAKEAAEKYGMSTANVSIIAKKNSIVAVKVGVKNLIPKVDFDRVMAERLAQFGSYSLV' A
#
# COMPACT_ATOMS: atom_id res chain seq x y z
N HIS A 1 5.96 -19.92 24.69
CA HIS A 1 5.20 -18.73 24.23
C HIS A 1 5.90 -18.22 22.95
N PHE A 2 5.58 -18.78 21.77
CA PHE A 2 6.34 -18.59 20.51
C PHE A 2 5.50 -17.93 19.39
N ALA A 3 4.40 -17.25 19.72
CA ALA A 3 3.49 -16.70 18.72
C ALA A 3 3.85 -15.27 18.23
N GLN A 4 4.91 -14.66 18.75
CA GLN A 4 5.24 -13.26 18.46
C GLN A 4 6.29 -13.07 17.36
N LEU A 5 7.09 -14.10 17.05
CA LEU A 5 8.20 -13.96 16.09
C LEU A 5 7.72 -13.87 14.63
N ARG A 6 6.65 -14.59 14.25
CA ARG A 6 6.15 -14.62 12.87
C ARG A 6 5.47 -13.33 12.39
N ARG A 7 5.13 -12.39 13.29
CA ARG A 7 4.47 -11.13 12.89
C ARG A 7 5.45 -10.06 12.43
N THR A 8 6.69 -10.13 12.87
CA THR A 8 7.70 -9.11 12.58
C THR A 8 8.30 -9.29 11.19
N ASP A 9 8.39 -10.53 10.69
CA ASP A 9 9.01 -10.85 9.40
C ASP A 9 8.20 -10.30 8.21
N ILE A 10 6.87 -10.32 8.26
CA ILE A 10 6.01 -9.81 7.18
C ILE A 10 5.94 -8.27 7.18
N VAL A 11 6.07 -7.65 8.35
CA VAL A 11 6.00 -6.17 8.49
C VAL A 11 7.31 -5.51 8.05
N ASN A 12 8.43 -6.22 8.11
CA ASN A 12 9.72 -5.80 7.56
C ASN A 12 10.00 -6.37 6.17
N ASP A 13 9.05 -7.09 5.57
CA ASP A 13 9.18 -7.56 4.21
C ASP A 13 9.11 -6.34 3.29
N ASP A 14 10.24 -6.02 2.66
CA ASP A 14 10.40 -4.91 1.74
C ASP A 14 9.49 -5.02 0.51
N SER A 15 8.71 -6.10 0.38
CA SER A 15 7.68 -6.29 -0.64
C SER A 15 6.35 -5.58 -0.35
N TYR A 16 6.16 -4.99 0.84
CA TYR A 16 4.91 -4.30 1.20
C TYR A 16 5.08 -2.86 1.67
N TYR A 17 4.13 -1.99 1.31
CA TYR A 17 3.93 -0.69 1.93
C TYR A 17 2.88 -0.78 3.03
N THR A 18 3.13 -0.12 4.17
CA THR A 18 2.04 0.37 5.00
C THR A 18 1.33 1.52 4.29
N ALA A 19 0.06 1.74 4.61
CA ALA A 19 -0.70 2.87 4.04
C ALA A 19 -0.02 4.23 4.31
N LYS A 20 0.72 4.36 5.41
CA LYS A 20 1.48 5.57 5.75
C LYS A 20 2.68 5.77 4.81
N GLU A 21 3.47 4.73 4.56
CA GLU A 21 4.63 4.82 3.66
C GLU A 21 4.21 5.13 2.22
N ALA A 22 3.14 4.50 1.73
CA ALA A 22 2.59 4.80 0.41
C ALA A 22 2.08 6.25 0.33
N ALA A 23 1.42 6.74 1.38
CA ALA A 23 0.94 8.12 1.46
C ALA A 23 2.10 9.13 1.40
N GLU A 24 3.18 8.89 2.15
CA GLU A 24 4.39 9.72 2.16
C GLU A 24 5.12 9.67 0.81
N LYS A 25 5.29 8.47 0.22
CA LYS A 25 5.97 8.28 -1.09
C LYS A 25 5.27 9.02 -2.23
N TYR A 26 3.94 8.95 -2.27
CA TYR A 26 3.15 9.50 -3.38
C TYR A 26 2.50 10.84 -3.07
N GLY A 27 2.80 11.45 -1.92
CA GLY A 27 2.29 12.76 -1.53
C GLY A 27 0.76 12.82 -1.42
N MET A 28 0.13 11.78 -0.85
CA MET A 28 -1.32 11.68 -0.73
C MET A 28 -1.77 11.26 0.68
N SER A 29 -3.08 11.27 0.95
CA SER A 29 -3.62 10.79 2.22
C SER A 29 -3.65 9.25 2.29
N THR A 30 -3.55 8.70 3.50
CA THR A 30 -3.71 7.24 3.76
C THR A 30 -5.09 6.71 3.34
N ALA A 31 -6.11 7.57 3.37
CA ALA A 31 -7.44 7.28 2.85
C ALA A 31 -7.41 7.09 1.33
N ASN A 32 -6.73 7.98 0.58
CA ASN A 32 -6.58 7.85 -0.87
C ASN A 32 -5.83 6.58 -1.25
N VAL A 33 -4.77 6.24 -0.52
CA VAL A 33 -4.05 4.97 -0.70
C VAL A 33 -5.01 3.78 -0.61
N SER A 34 -5.85 3.76 0.43
CA SER A 34 -6.81 2.67 0.65
C SER A 34 -7.90 2.61 -0.44
N ILE A 35 -8.38 3.77 -0.90
CA ILE A 35 -9.35 3.87 -1.99
C ILE A 35 -8.75 3.38 -3.31
N ILE A 36 -7.52 3.79 -3.62
CA ILE A 36 -6.80 3.37 -4.83
C ILE A 36 -6.56 1.86 -4.81
N ALA A 37 -6.08 1.32 -3.69
CA ALA A 37 -5.87 -0.12 -3.55
C ALA A 37 -7.17 -0.90 -3.79
N LYS A 38 -8.27 -0.48 -3.17
CA LYS A 38 -9.59 -1.10 -3.37
C LYS A 38 -10.11 -0.97 -4.81
N LYS A 39 -9.99 0.21 -5.41
CA LYS A 39 -10.49 0.49 -6.78
C LYS A 39 -9.76 -0.33 -7.84
N ASN A 40 -8.49 -0.63 -7.62
CA ASN A 40 -7.68 -1.44 -8.53
C ASN A 40 -7.59 -2.91 -8.12
N SER A 41 -8.48 -3.37 -7.24
CA SER A 41 -8.55 -4.76 -6.77
C SER A 41 -7.21 -5.28 -6.19
N ILE A 42 -6.39 -4.38 -5.63
CA ILE A 42 -5.15 -4.76 -4.95
C ILE A 42 -5.53 -5.42 -3.63
N VAL A 43 -5.18 -6.69 -3.49
CA VAL A 43 -5.42 -7.47 -2.27
C VAL A 43 -4.42 -7.05 -1.21
N ALA A 44 -4.82 -6.13 -0.34
CA ALA A 44 -4.02 -5.78 0.83
C ALA A 44 -4.01 -6.93 1.84
N VAL A 45 -2.82 -7.28 2.34
CA VAL A 45 -2.63 -8.28 3.38
C VAL A 45 -2.89 -7.64 4.74
N LYS A 46 -3.87 -8.16 5.49
CA LYS A 46 -4.17 -7.65 6.83
C LYS A 46 -3.29 -8.35 7.86
N VAL A 47 -2.37 -7.60 8.47
CA VAL A 47 -1.51 -8.08 9.56
C VAL A 47 -1.89 -7.33 10.84
N GLY A 48 -2.72 -7.96 11.67
CA GLY A 48 -3.28 -7.35 12.88
C GLY A 48 -4.20 -6.17 12.56
N VAL A 49 -3.81 -4.97 12.98
CA VAL A 49 -4.53 -3.70 12.72
C VAL A 49 -4.02 -2.96 11.49
N LYS A 50 -2.93 -3.41 10.87
CA LYS A 50 -2.31 -2.76 9.71
C LYS A 50 -2.70 -3.47 8.43
N ASN A 51 -3.04 -2.70 7.41
CA ASN A 51 -3.17 -3.19 6.04
C ASN A 51 -1.82 -2.97 5.34
N LEU A 52 -1.23 -4.06 4.86
CA LEU A 52 -0.02 -4.08 4.06
C LEU A 52 -0.40 -4.19 2.58
N ILE A 53 0.17 -3.33 1.76
CA ILE A 53 -0.17 -3.20 0.35
C ILE A 53 1.05 -3.68 -0.45
N PRO A 54 0.91 -4.65 -1.36
CA PRO A 54 2.02 -5.10 -2.20
C PRO A 54 2.63 -3.93 -2.97
N LYS A 55 3.94 -3.69 -2.81
CA LYS A 55 4.62 -2.55 -3.45
C LYS A 55 4.55 -2.65 -4.96
N VAL A 56 4.79 -3.84 -5.50
CA VAL A 56 4.81 -4.10 -6.96
C VAL A 56 3.47 -3.74 -7.61
N ASP A 57 2.36 -4.22 -7.05
CA ASP A 57 1.04 -3.93 -7.60
C ASP A 57 0.66 -2.46 -7.42
N PHE A 58 0.96 -1.89 -6.26
CA PHE A 58 0.64 -0.50 -5.98
C PHE A 58 1.44 0.45 -6.87
N ASP A 59 2.75 0.24 -7.00
CA ASP A 59 3.61 1.05 -7.85
C ASP A 59 3.20 0.97 -9.32
N ARG A 60 2.80 -0.21 -9.80
CA ARG A 60 2.26 -0.36 -11.17
C ARG A 60 1.01 0.48 -11.37
N VAL A 61 0.05 0.40 -10.45
CA VAL A 61 -1.19 1.20 -10.50
C VAL A 61 -0.89 2.69 -10.44
N MET A 62 0.10 3.10 -9.63
CA MET A 62 0.51 4.49 -9.53
C MET A 62 1.18 4.99 -10.81
N ALA A 63 2.00 4.16 -11.46
CA ALA A 63 2.59 4.47 -12.76
C ALA A 63 1.52 4.59 -13.85
N GLU A 64 0.56 3.68 -13.90
CA GLU A 64 -0.58 3.72 -14.84
C GLU A 64 -1.44 4.98 -14.63
N ARG A 65 -1.68 5.36 -13.36
CA ARG A 65 -2.39 6.60 -13.02
C ARG A 65 -1.62 7.85 -13.43
N LEU A 66 -0.31 7.88 -13.20
CA LEU A 66 0.52 9.00 -13.64
C LEU A 66 0.46 9.15 -15.16
N ALA A 67 0.51 8.02 -15.90
CA ALA A 67 0.40 8.03 -17.35
C ALA A 67 -1.01 8.47 -17.82
N GLN A 68 -2.06 8.10 -17.10
CA GLN A 68 -3.45 8.41 -17.48
C GLN A 68 -3.91 9.82 -17.09
N PHE A 69 -3.50 10.32 -15.92
CA PHE A 69 -4.02 11.56 -15.33
C PHE A 69 -2.95 12.64 -15.11
N GLY A 70 -1.67 12.32 -15.27
CA GLY A 70 -0.57 13.23 -14.95
C GLY A 70 -0.40 13.52 -13.45
N SER A 71 -1.19 12.87 -12.57
CA SER A 71 -1.12 13.08 -11.12
C SER A 71 -1.49 11.82 -10.33
N TYR A 72 -1.00 11.77 -9.08
CA TYR A 72 -1.22 10.67 -8.14
C TYR A 72 -2.47 10.85 -7.26
N SER A 73 -2.94 12.08 -7.12
CA SER A 73 -4.05 12.43 -6.25
C SER A 73 -5.41 12.29 -6.95
N LEU A 74 -6.44 11.95 -6.17
CA LEU A 74 -7.82 12.14 -6.57
C LEU A 74 -8.11 13.64 -6.46
N VAL A 75 -8.14 14.33 -7.60
CA VAL A 75 -8.78 15.66 -7.75
C VAL A 75 -10.27 15.50 -7.97
#